data_AF-A0A8T9AFN4-F1
#
_entry.id   AF-A0A8T9AFN4-F1
#
_cell.length_a   1.000
_cell.length_b   1.000
_cell.length_c   1.000
_cell.angle_alpha   90.00
_cell.angle_beta   90.00
_cell.angle_gamma   90.00
#
_symmetry.space_group_name_H-M   'P 1'
#
loop_
_entity.id
_entity.type
_entity.pdbx_description
1 polymer ?
#
loop_
_entity_poly.entity_id
_entity_poly.type
_entity_poly.pdbx_seq_one_letter_code
_entity_poly.pdbx_strand_id
1 'polypeptide(L)'
;MKLKRKIPKEEIIADLVFFAVAVSISLAAIFAFDIHWSLYPGSQIFSKFVFEDKGIYLYGGLVGGIAGFFIIKILMFGFMEEEKAASRKV
;
A
#
# COMPACT_ATOMS: atom_id res chain seq x y z
N MET A 1 -11.39 -34.88 -6.22
CA MET A 1 -10.53 -33.69 -5.97
C MET A 1 -11.40 -32.58 -5.36
N LYS A 2 -11.46 -32.45 -4.02
CA LYS A 2 -12.34 -31.50 -3.34
C LYS A 2 -11.64 -30.14 -3.20
N LEU A 3 -11.74 -29.30 -4.24
CA LEU A 3 -11.39 -27.88 -4.16
C LEU A 3 -12.64 -27.07 -3.85
N LYS A 4 -12.99 -26.94 -2.56
CA LYS A 4 -13.83 -25.84 -2.07
C LYS A 4 -13.34 -25.42 -0.69
N ARG A 5 -12.16 -24.81 -0.63
CA ARG A 5 -11.86 -23.89 0.47
C ARG A 5 -12.65 -22.62 0.18
N LYS A 6 -13.80 -22.44 0.84
CA LYS A 6 -14.44 -21.13 0.87
C LYS A 6 -13.46 -20.19 1.56
N ILE A 7 -13.09 -19.10 0.90
CA ILE A 7 -12.31 -18.04 1.53
C ILE A 7 -13.18 -17.48 2.68
N PRO A 8 -12.71 -17.48 3.92
CA PRO A 8 -13.45 -16.94 5.05
C PRO A 8 -13.70 -15.44 4.83
N LYS A 9 -14.83 -14.93 5.34
CA LYS A 9 -15.19 -13.52 5.15
C LYS A 9 -14.15 -12.60 5.80
N GLU A 10 -13.55 -13.08 6.87
CA GLU A 10 -12.51 -12.45 7.64
C GLU A 10 -11.24 -12.21 6.80
N GLU A 11 -10.85 -13.18 5.96
CA GLU A 11 -9.71 -13.02 5.03
C GLU A 11 -10.01 -11.95 3.96
N ILE A 12 -11.24 -11.90 3.45
CA ILE A 12 -11.64 -10.89 2.45
C ILE A 12 -11.61 -9.48 3.07
N ILE A 13 -12.09 -9.34 4.31
CA ILE A 13 -12.08 -8.06 5.03
C ILE A 13 -10.64 -7.64 5.32
N ALA A 14 -9.78 -8.55 5.76
CA ALA A 14 -8.37 -8.26 6.00
C ALA A 14 -7.68 -7.80 4.70
N ASP A 15 -7.91 -8.50 3.59
CA ASP A 15 -7.36 -8.12 2.28
C ASP A 15 -7.82 -6.73 1.84
N LEU A 16 -9.11 -6.40 2.04
CA LEU A 16 -9.66 -5.08 1.75
C LEU A 16 -8.98 -3.99 2.59
N VAL A 17 -8.77 -4.24 3.89
CA VAL A 17 -8.09 -3.31 4.80
C VAL A 17 -6.64 -3.10 4.36
N PHE A 18 -5.90 -4.16 4.05
CA PHE A 18 -4.51 -4.04 3.58
C PHE A 18 -4.42 -3.28 2.26
N PHE A 19 -5.36 -3.50 1.34
CA PHE A 19 -5.43 -2.75 0.11
C PHE A 19 -5.72 -1.26 0.38
N ALA A 20 -6.67 -0.94 1.25
CA ALA A 20 -7.00 0.44 1.61
C ALA A 20 -5.82 1.17 2.27
N VAL A 21 -5.08 0.48 3.15
CA VAL A 21 -3.86 1.01 3.77
C VAL A 21 -2.79 1.26 2.72
N ALA A 22 -2.56 0.31 1.80
CA ALA A 22 -1.58 0.47 0.73
C ALA A 22 -1.91 1.65 -0.20
N VAL A 23 -3.18 1.80 -0.60
CA VAL A 23 -3.65 2.96 -1.39
C VAL A 23 -3.41 4.26 -0.63
N SER A 24 -3.76 4.30 0.66
CA SER A 24 -3.59 5.50 1.49
C SER A 24 -2.12 5.92 1.62
N ILE A 25 -1.22 4.96 1.85
CA ILE A 25 0.24 5.20 1.91
C ILE A 25 0.74 5.70 0.54
N SER A 26 0.29 5.09 -0.56
CA SER A 26 0.68 5.53 -1.90
C SER A 26 0.22 6.95 -2.20
N LEU A 27 -1.02 7.31 -1.83
CA LEU A 27 -1.53 8.67 -1.98
C LEU A 27 -0.75 9.67 -1.14
N ALA A 28 -0.41 9.31 0.10
CA ALA A 28 0.42 10.14 0.96
C ALA A 28 1.82 10.35 0.38
N ALA A 29 2.43 9.31 -0.19
CA ALA A 29 3.73 9.41 -0.86
C ALA A 29 3.67 10.30 -2.11
N ILE A 30 2.64 10.13 -2.95
CA ILE A 30 2.42 10.99 -4.13
C ILE A 30 2.21 12.44 -3.70
N PHE A 31 1.39 12.68 -2.68
CA PHE A 31 1.15 14.02 -2.15
C PHE A 31 2.42 14.64 -1.57
N ALA A 32 3.20 13.88 -0.80
CA ALA A 32 4.50 14.34 -0.29
C ALA A 32 5.45 14.70 -1.44
N PHE A 33 5.46 13.90 -2.51
CA PHE A 33 6.19 14.22 -3.73
C PHE A 33 5.54 15.36 -4.53
N ASP A 34 4.27 15.66 -4.35
CA ASP A 34 3.68 16.80 -5.03
C ASP A 34 4.11 18.11 -4.37
N ILE A 35 4.14 18.13 -3.04
CA ILE A 35 4.47 19.32 -2.26
C ILE A 35 5.97 19.54 -2.06
N HIS A 36 6.84 18.53 -2.22
CA HIS A 36 8.27 18.68 -1.89
C HIS A 36 8.95 19.82 -2.64
N TRP A 37 8.54 20.13 -3.87
CA TRP A 37 9.08 21.25 -4.63
C TRP A 37 8.74 22.61 -4.02
N SER A 38 7.59 22.72 -3.35
CA SER A 38 7.17 23.92 -2.62
C SER A 38 7.95 24.17 -1.32
N LEU A 39 8.86 23.26 -0.95
CA LEU A 39 9.73 23.37 0.22
C LEU A 39 11.13 23.90 -0.12
N TYR A 40 11.48 24.08 -1.41
CA TYR A 40 12.78 24.64 -1.80
C TYR A 40 12.82 26.18 -1.60
N PRO A 41 13.97 26.73 -1.17
CA PRO A 41 14.13 28.16 -0.95
C PRO A 41 13.90 28.95 -2.26
N GLY A 42 13.00 29.93 -2.21
CA GLY A 42 12.58 30.74 -3.37
C GLY A 42 11.23 30.34 -3.98
N SER A 43 10.62 29.25 -3.50
CA SER A 43 9.24 28.86 -3.86
C SER A 43 8.24 29.34 -2.80
N GLN A 44 7.03 29.74 -3.22
CA GLN A 44 5.95 30.03 -2.27
C GLN A 44 5.33 28.70 -1.81
N ILE A 45 5.30 28.47 -0.49
CA ILE A 45 4.75 27.26 0.12
C ILE A 45 3.29 27.10 -0.32
N PHE A 46 2.91 25.91 -0.80
CA PHE A 46 1.58 25.59 -1.35
C PHE A 46 1.16 26.32 -2.64
N SER A 47 2.03 27.10 -3.29
CA SER A 47 1.66 27.82 -4.53
C SER A 47 1.80 26.99 -5.80
N LYS A 48 2.61 25.92 -5.77
CA LYS A 48 2.92 25.08 -6.93
C LYS A 48 2.91 23.62 -6.51
N PHE A 49 1.79 22.96 -6.82
CA PHE A 49 1.74 21.51 -6.96
C PHE A 49 2.43 21.15 -8.29
N VAL A 50 3.27 20.11 -8.29
CA VAL A 50 3.88 19.53 -9.50
C VAL A 50 2.82 18.85 -10.36
N PHE A 51 1.88 18.17 -9.72
CA PHE A 51 0.81 17.44 -10.34
C PHE A 51 -0.44 18.30 -10.40
N GLU A 52 -0.59 19.04 -11.51
CA GLU A 52 -1.80 19.80 -11.79
C GLU A 52 -3.01 18.89 -12.09
N ASP A 53 -2.75 17.64 -12.51
CA ASP A 53 -3.77 16.65 -12.85
C ASP A 53 -4.13 15.73 -11.67
N LYS A 54 -5.42 15.74 -11.30
CA LYS A 54 -6.02 14.83 -10.31
C LYS A 54 -5.94 13.36 -10.72
N GLY A 55 -5.81 13.07 -12.02
CA GLY A 55 -5.64 11.72 -12.54
C GLY A 55 -4.39 11.03 -11.97
N ILE A 56 -3.32 11.78 -11.71
CA ILE A 56 -2.06 11.23 -11.18
C ILE A 56 -2.27 10.63 -9.79
N TYR A 57 -3.08 11.28 -8.95
CA TYR A 57 -3.44 10.77 -7.63
C TYR A 57 -4.28 9.50 -7.72
N LEU A 58 -5.27 9.46 -8.61
CA LEU A 58 -6.14 8.31 -8.77
C LEU A 58 -5.36 7.09 -9.29
N TYR A 59 -4.66 7.23 -10.43
CA TYR A 59 -3.93 6.13 -11.03
C TYR A 59 -2.70 5.75 -10.22
N GLY A 60 -1.94 6.73 -9.73
CA GLY A 60 -0.77 6.48 -8.89
C GLY A 60 -1.16 5.82 -7.56
N GLY A 61 -2.23 6.29 -6.92
CA GLY A 61 -2.76 5.68 -5.70
C GLY A 61 -3.24 4.24 -5.91
N LEU A 62 -3.92 3.96 -7.02
CA LEU A 62 -4.37 2.60 -7.36
C LEU A 62 -3.19 1.67 -7.70
N VAL A 63 -2.26 2.11 -8.55
CA VAL A 63 -1.08 1.32 -8.93
C VAL A 63 -0.20 1.04 -7.71
N GLY A 64 0.10 2.06 -6.91
CA GLY A 64 0.87 1.89 -5.68
C GLY A 64 0.11 1.09 -4.61
N GLY A 65 -1.21 1.20 -4.56
CA GLY A 65 -2.06 0.35 -3.71
C GLY A 65 -2.01 -1.12 -4.07
N ILE A 66 -2.08 -1.46 -5.36
CA ILE A 66 -1.93 -2.84 -5.85
C ILE A 66 -0.53 -3.37 -5.51
N ALA A 67 0.52 -2.61 -5.85
CA ALA A 67 1.90 -3.00 -5.55
C ALA A 67 2.13 -3.18 -4.05
N GLY A 68 1.70 -2.22 -3.24
CA GLY A 68 1.82 -2.25 -1.78
C GLY A 68 1.05 -3.40 -1.15
N PHE A 69 -0.15 -3.72 -1.64
CA PHE A 69 -0.92 -4.87 -1.19
C PHE A 69 -0.16 -6.19 -1.37
N PHE A 70 0.45 -6.41 -2.54
CA PHE A 70 1.25 -7.60 -2.76
C PHE A 70 2.52 -7.64 -1.90
N ILE A 71 3.18 -6.49 -1.69
CA ILE A 71 4.34 -6.39 -0.80
C ILE A 71 3.94 -6.80 0.62
N ILE A 72 2.84 -6.27 1.15
CA ILE A 72 2.33 -6.63 2.49
C ILE A 72 2.09 -8.14 2.58
N LYS A 73 1.43 -8.74 1.58
CA LYS A 73 1.19 -10.19 1.57
C LYS A 73 2.48 -11.02 1.57
N ILE A 74 3.49 -10.61 0.79
CA ILE A 74 4.77 -11.29 0.74
C ILE A 74 5.46 -11.23 2.11
N LEU A 75 5.46 -10.06 2.76
CA LEU A 75 6.03 -9.90 4.09
C LEU A 75 5.30 -10.74 5.14
N MET A 76 3.97 -10.72 5.13
CA MET A 76 3.16 -11.55 6.03
C MET A 76 3.42 -13.04 5.82
N PHE A 77 3.53 -13.48 4.57
CA PHE A 77 3.90 -14.87 4.26
C PHE A 77 5.27 -15.23 4.83
N GLY A 78 6.27 -14.36 4.69
CA GLY A 78 7.59 -14.54 5.28
C GLY A 78 7.53 -14.72 6.79
N PHE A 79 6.84 -13.82 7.51
CA PHE A 79 6.69 -13.90 8.96
C PHE A 79 5.97 -15.19 9.42
N MET A 80 4.94 -15.61 8.69
CA MET A 80 4.24 -16.86 8.99
C MET A 80 5.13 -18.09 8.85
N GLU A 81 6.03 -18.13 7.87
CA GLU A 81 6.96 -19.24 7.70
C GLU A 81 8.03 -19.27 8.80
N GLU A 82 8.52 -18.10 9.25
CA GLU A 82 9.45 -18.02 10.38
C GLU A 82 8.83 -18.51 11.69
N GLU A 83 7.59 -18.12 11.98
CA GLU A 83 6.86 -18.57 13.18
C GLU A 83 6.62 -20.09 13.18
N LYS A 84 6.25 -20.66 12.02
CA LYS A 84 6.15 -22.12 11.86
C LYS A 84 7.50 -22.83 12.02
N ALA A 85 8.58 -22.23 11.54
CA ALA A 85 9.92 -22.80 11.70
C ALA A 85 10.39 -22.75 13.15
N ALA A 86 10.07 -21.69 13.89
CA ALA A 86 10.40 -21.53 15.30
C ALA A 86 9.62 -22.53 16.18
N SER A 87 8.32 -22.68 15.95
CA SER A 87 7.45 -23.60 16.71
C SER A 87 7.79 -25.08 16.50
N ARG A 88 8.42 -25.47 15.39
CA ARG A 88 8.92 -26.84 15.16
C ARG A 88 10.24 -27.18 15.87
N LYS A 89 10.96 -26.16 16.37
CA LYS A 89 12.23 -26.33 17.07
C LYS A 89 12.08 -26.45 18.60
N VAL A 90 10.86 -26.31 19.11
CA VAL A 90 10.46 -26.51 20.51
C VAL A 90 9.81 -27.87 20.64
#